data_AF-A0AAV3Z1F8-F1
#
_entry.id   AF-A0AAV3Z1F8-F1
#
_cell.length_a   1.000
_cell.length_b   1.000
_cell.length_c   1.000
_cell.angle_alpha   90.00
_cell.angle_beta   90.00
_cell.angle_gamma   90.00
#
_symmetry.space_group_name_H-M   'P 1'
#
loop_
_entity.id
_entity.type
_entity.pdbx_description
1 polymer ?
#
loop_
_entity_poly.entity_id
_entity_poly.type
_entity_poly.pdbx_seq_one_letter_code
_entity_poly.pdbx_strand_id
1 'polypeptide(L)'
;MKTLGKNDLGRAKEIDAKVKNRFRYEWLETTVNLKSKKLSEIEVTLGGSIEKLDLPGKALCSFCNDVISYGGKGKIALVDHVQSAKHIARVEHRRTNYTLGGQYSKNTQETPLFPLFKPLKKLSDSNNPACSSSLQTTSTSSASSSSEDQLRLIPLNDRTANLEAMILSMMAENNISFSVAPRLVELIRECCNDPKALAGVALDRCVAAYKLKYGVSDFFTTGIIECMKTCLFSLNIDEATSSSNKKVLAVLVNYYSPVKQQVVIEHLASVELVKTDASTIFNAIKDLMDSNSIPWKNLQSCLLDSCNVMRGAKTGVEARLKEQAPHLLDINGEEERKKDLDQQVHVLTTIAKAKSIKQHAIKKAFKRHQSALGGGLRREGNTNWGIKQPPTLLLDACMPTQCYEHCK
;
A
#
# COMPACT_ATOMS: atom_id res chain seq x y z
N MET A 1 -35.47 -3.79 8.21
CA MET A 1 -36.77 -4.38 8.61
C MET A 1 -36.50 -5.81 9.04
N LYS A 2 -37.17 -6.33 10.08
CA LYS A 2 -36.95 -7.71 10.54
C LYS A 2 -37.61 -8.70 9.56
N THR A 3 -36.84 -9.67 9.09
CA THR A 3 -37.32 -10.77 8.23
C THR A 3 -37.44 -12.06 9.05
N LEU A 4 -38.30 -12.96 8.59
CA LEU A 4 -38.62 -14.23 9.23
C LEU A 4 -38.15 -15.36 8.31
N GLY A 5 -37.31 -16.25 8.84
CA GLY A 5 -36.81 -17.42 8.11
C GLY A 5 -37.69 -18.66 8.31
N LYS A 6 -37.34 -19.78 7.65
CA LYS A 6 -38.04 -21.06 7.82
C LYS A 6 -38.11 -21.51 9.29
N ASN A 7 -37.11 -21.15 10.11
CA ASN A 7 -37.05 -21.46 11.55
C ASN A 7 -38.06 -20.65 12.38
N ASP A 8 -38.59 -19.53 11.84
CA ASP A 8 -39.56 -18.65 12.50
C ASP A 8 -41.02 -18.98 12.11
N LEU A 9 -41.29 -20.23 11.72
CA LEU A 9 -42.60 -20.64 11.19
C LEU A 9 -43.77 -20.34 12.14
N GLY A 10 -43.57 -20.53 13.44
CA GLY A 10 -44.59 -20.21 14.45
C GLY A 10 -44.98 -18.73 14.43
N ARG A 11 -43.98 -17.84 14.50
CA ARG A 11 -44.17 -16.40 14.44
C ARG A 11 -44.80 -15.94 13.14
N ALA A 12 -44.37 -16.49 11.99
CA ALA A 12 -44.96 -16.16 10.69
C ALA A 12 -46.45 -16.55 10.61
N LYS A 13 -46.84 -17.69 11.19
CA LYS A 13 -48.24 -18.13 11.27
C LYS A 13 -49.10 -17.22 12.15
N GLU A 14 -48.56 -16.77 13.28
CA GLU A 14 -49.24 -15.84 14.19
C GLU A 14 -49.53 -14.48 13.52
N ILE A 15 -48.52 -13.91 12.86
CA ILE A 15 -48.63 -12.59 12.22
C ILE A 15 -49.62 -12.60 11.06
N ASP A 16 -49.64 -13.67 10.28
CA ASP A 16 -50.54 -13.80 9.14
C ASP A 16 -51.91 -14.42 9.52
N ALA A 17 -52.20 -14.64 10.81
CA ALA A 17 -53.41 -15.35 11.24
C ALA A 17 -54.70 -14.74 10.67
N LYS A 18 -54.75 -13.40 10.58
CA LYS A 18 -55.87 -12.60 10.06
C LYS A 18 -55.72 -12.16 8.60
N VAL A 19 -54.66 -12.60 7.91
CA VAL A 19 -54.39 -12.24 6.52
C VAL A 19 -55.06 -13.27 5.61
N LYS A 20 -55.78 -12.79 4.58
CA LYS A 20 -56.53 -13.64 3.63
C LYS A 20 -55.66 -14.74 3.02
N ASN A 21 -54.45 -14.39 2.57
CA ASN A 21 -53.45 -15.36 2.11
C ASN A 21 -52.28 -15.39 3.09
N ARG A 22 -52.14 -16.48 3.83
CA ARG A 22 -51.02 -16.70 4.76
C ARG A 22 -49.76 -17.06 3.99
N PHE A 23 -48.62 -16.52 4.42
CA PHE A 23 -47.34 -16.85 3.81
C PHE A 23 -47.00 -18.33 3.97
N ARG A 24 -46.53 -18.93 2.89
CA ARG A 24 -46.07 -20.32 2.84
C ARG A 24 -44.63 -20.31 2.34
N TYR A 25 -43.71 -20.87 3.12
CA TYR A 25 -42.28 -20.89 2.74
C TYR A 25 -42.04 -21.76 1.51
N GLU A 26 -42.93 -22.70 1.20
CA GLU A 26 -42.96 -23.49 -0.02
C GLU A 26 -43.14 -22.62 -1.28
N TRP A 27 -43.70 -21.40 -1.15
CA TRP A 27 -43.73 -20.46 -2.26
C TRP A 27 -42.34 -20.05 -2.72
N LEU A 28 -41.36 -20.00 -1.81
CA LEU A 28 -39.99 -19.60 -2.11
C LEU A 28 -39.25 -20.62 -3.00
N GLU A 29 -39.73 -21.86 -3.06
CA GLU A 29 -39.17 -22.92 -3.91
C GLU A 29 -39.67 -22.84 -5.36
N THR A 30 -40.58 -21.90 -5.66
CA THR A 30 -41.12 -21.71 -7.02
C THR A 30 -40.07 -21.07 -7.93
N THR A 31 -39.81 -21.71 -9.07
CA THR A 31 -39.04 -21.12 -10.18
C THR A 31 -39.94 -20.34 -11.14
N VAL A 32 -39.41 -19.24 -11.67
CA VAL A 32 -40.07 -18.34 -12.61
C VAL A 32 -39.09 -18.04 -13.74
N ASN A 33 -39.54 -18.19 -14.98
CA ASN A 33 -38.77 -17.82 -16.16
C ASN A 33 -38.98 -16.34 -16.50
N LEU A 34 -37.88 -15.59 -16.57
CA LEU A 34 -37.85 -14.17 -16.91
C LEU A 34 -37.41 -14.00 -18.37
N LYS A 35 -38.16 -13.18 -19.11
CA LYS A 35 -37.81 -12.80 -20.48
C LYS A 35 -37.03 -11.49 -20.46
N SER A 36 -35.72 -11.57 -20.70
CA SER A 36 -34.84 -10.41 -20.85
C SER A 36 -34.74 -10.01 -22.32
N LYS A 37 -34.54 -8.70 -22.60
CA LYS A 37 -34.24 -8.22 -23.96
C LYS A 37 -32.77 -8.44 -24.37
N LYS A 38 -31.87 -8.73 -23.41
CA LYS A 38 -30.41 -8.83 -23.62
C LYS A 38 -29.85 -10.24 -23.41
N LEU A 39 -30.56 -11.10 -22.69
CA LEU A 39 -30.16 -12.47 -22.39
C LEU A 39 -31.32 -13.41 -22.74
N SER A 40 -31.01 -14.62 -23.21
CA SER A 40 -31.99 -15.71 -23.33
C SER A 40 -32.69 -15.99 -21.99
N GLU A 41 -33.83 -16.69 -22.03
CA GLU A 41 -34.70 -16.93 -20.86
C GLU A 41 -33.92 -17.26 -19.57
N ILE A 42 -34.21 -16.50 -18.51
CA ILE A 42 -33.52 -16.58 -17.21
C ILE A 42 -34.45 -17.23 -16.18
N GLU A 43 -34.07 -18.41 -15.68
CA GLU A 43 -34.77 -19.03 -14.55
C GLU A 43 -34.30 -18.43 -13.22
N VAL A 44 -35.25 -18.04 -12.35
CA VAL A 44 -35.01 -17.57 -10.97
C VAL A 44 -35.99 -18.20 -9.99
N THR A 45 -35.55 -18.49 -8.77
CA THR A 45 -36.44 -18.91 -7.67
C THR A 45 -36.95 -17.71 -6.87
N LEU A 46 -38.19 -17.76 -6.39
CA LEU A 46 -38.73 -16.70 -5.52
C LEU A 46 -37.88 -16.51 -4.25
N GLY A 47 -37.42 -17.61 -3.64
CA GLY A 47 -36.54 -17.61 -2.48
C GLY A 47 -35.16 -17.00 -2.71
N GLY A 48 -34.75 -16.85 -3.97
CA GLY A 48 -33.49 -16.16 -4.30
C GLY A 48 -33.54 -14.66 -4.00
N SER A 49 -34.72 -14.05 -3.91
CA SER A 49 -34.86 -12.61 -3.70
C SER A 49 -35.96 -12.18 -2.73
N ILE A 50 -36.90 -13.06 -2.36
CA ILE A 50 -38.05 -12.74 -1.52
C ILE A 50 -37.88 -13.29 -0.12
N GLU A 51 -38.04 -12.42 0.88
CA GLU A 51 -38.02 -12.76 2.30
C GLU A 51 -39.33 -12.35 2.98
N LYS A 52 -39.81 -13.17 3.92
CA LYS A 52 -41.00 -12.83 4.72
C LYS A 52 -40.66 -11.71 5.70
N LEU A 53 -41.45 -10.64 5.71
CA LEU A 53 -41.32 -9.60 6.73
C LEU A 53 -42.10 -9.96 8.00
N ASP A 54 -41.61 -9.45 9.13
CA ASP A 54 -42.30 -9.44 10.43
C ASP A 54 -43.49 -8.46 10.46
N LEU A 55 -44.31 -8.48 9.40
CA LEU A 55 -45.48 -7.65 9.17
C LEU A 55 -46.57 -8.47 8.46
N PRO A 56 -47.87 -8.26 8.76
CA PRO A 56 -48.97 -9.05 8.22
C PRO A 56 -49.09 -8.86 6.70
N GLY A 57 -49.02 -9.95 5.94
CA GLY A 57 -49.27 -9.93 4.50
C GLY A 57 -48.20 -9.21 3.67
N LYS A 58 -47.01 -8.96 4.24
CA LYS A 58 -45.89 -8.25 3.61
C LYS A 58 -44.65 -9.14 3.46
N ALA A 59 -44.00 -9.04 2.32
CA ALA A 59 -42.70 -9.64 2.03
C ALA A 59 -41.75 -8.55 1.51
N LEU A 60 -40.44 -8.78 1.58
CA LEU A 60 -39.40 -7.89 1.07
C LEU A 60 -38.72 -8.55 -0.11
N CYS A 61 -38.52 -7.82 -1.21
CA CYS A 61 -37.57 -8.23 -2.22
C CYS A 61 -36.19 -7.63 -1.91
N SER A 62 -35.20 -8.45 -1.59
CA SER A 62 -33.82 -8.03 -1.34
C SER A 62 -33.13 -7.48 -2.60
N PHE A 63 -33.61 -7.83 -3.79
CA PHE A 63 -33.03 -7.35 -5.06
C PHE A 63 -33.55 -5.97 -5.44
N CYS A 64 -34.83 -5.69 -5.18
CA CYS A 64 -35.47 -4.42 -5.52
C CYS A 64 -35.54 -3.44 -4.33
N ASN A 65 -35.30 -3.94 -3.12
CA ASN A 65 -35.56 -3.27 -1.84
C ASN A 65 -37.00 -2.76 -1.72
N ASP A 66 -37.96 -3.53 -2.25
CA ASP A 66 -39.37 -3.18 -2.28
C ASP A 66 -40.18 -4.09 -1.33
N VAL A 67 -41.12 -3.49 -0.61
CA VAL A 67 -42.08 -4.22 0.21
C VAL A 67 -43.27 -4.65 -0.65
N ILE A 68 -43.46 -5.95 -0.79
CA ILE A 68 -44.52 -6.57 -1.59
C ILE A 68 -45.68 -6.95 -0.68
N SER A 69 -46.89 -6.56 -1.07
CA SER A 69 -48.11 -6.89 -0.34
C SER A 69 -48.77 -8.13 -0.94
N TYR A 70 -48.52 -9.30 -0.37
CA TYR A 70 -49.13 -10.55 -0.84
C TYR A 70 -50.47 -10.86 -0.18
N GLY A 71 -50.85 -10.18 0.91
CA GLY A 71 -52.05 -10.55 1.69
C GLY A 71 -53.33 -10.73 0.86
N GLY A 72 -53.51 -9.93 -0.21
CA GLY A 72 -54.65 -10.03 -1.12
C GLY A 72 -54.55 -11.10 -2.21
N LYS A 73 -53.40 -11.23 -2.88
CA LYS A 73 -53.20 -12.09 -4.07
C LYS A 73 -52.35 -13.35 -3.81
N GLY A 74 -51.84 -13.53 -2.60
CA GLY A 74 -50.96 -14.62 -2.22
C GLY A 74 -49.67 -14.67 -3.06
N LYS A 75 -49.24 -15.90 -3.38
CA LYS A 75 -48.05 -16.18 -4.21
C LYS A 75 -48.01 -15.38 -5.52
N ILE A 76 -49.15 -15.10 -6.14
CA ILE A 76 -49.23 -14.37 -7.42
C ILE A 76 -48.59 -12.99 -7.31
N ALA A 77 -48.79 -12.27 -6.19
CA ALA A 77 -48.15 -10.95 -5.99
C ALA A 77 -46.61 -11.02 -5.99
N LEU A 78 -46.05 -12.15 -5.54
CA LEU A 78 -44.60 -12.36 -5.52
C LEU A 78 -44.08 -12.65 -6.93
N VAL A 79 -44.82 -13.46 -7.70
CA VAL A 79 -44.49 -13.76 -9.10
C VAL A 79 -44.60 -12.50 -9.96
N ASP A 80 -45.68 -11.72 -9.83
CA ASP A 80 -45.89 -10.45 -10.53
C ASP A 80 -44.72 -9.48 -10.28
N HIS A 81 -44.25 -9.41 -9.02
CA HIS A 81 -43.10 -8.57 -8.67
C HIS A 81 -41.82 -9.05 -9.37
N VAL A 82 -41.52 -10.35 -9.32
CA VAL A 82 -40.31 -10.92 -9.90
C VAL A 82 -40.29 -10.80 -11.44
N GLN A 83 -41.47 -10.81 -12.06
CA GLN A 83 -41.64 -10.55 -13.51
C GLN A 83 -41.68 -9.06 -13.87
N SER A 84 -41.65 -8.14 -12.89
CA SER A 84 -41.66 -6.71 -13.17
C SER A 84 -40.38 -6.27 -13.88
N ALA A 85 -40.48 -5.28 -14.78
CA ALA A 85 -39.32 -4.73 -15.49
C ALA A 85 -38.22 -4.23 -14.53
N LYS A 86 -38.61 -3.66 -13.38
CA LYS A 86 -37.68 -3.22 -12.32
C LYS A 86 -36.88 -4.39 -11.76
N HIS A 87 -37.55 -5.51 -11.48
CA HIS A 87 -36.89 -6.71 -10.97
C HIS A 87 -35.98 -7.36 -12.01
N ILE A 88 -36.46 -7.52 -13.25
CA ILE A 88 -35.67 -8.08 -14.36
C ILE A 88 -34.38 -7.27 -14.58
N ALA A 89 -34.47 -5.94 -14.61
CA ALA A 89 -33.29 -5.08 -14.73
C ALA A 89 -32.30 -5.28 -13.56
N ARG A 90 -32.80 -5.43 -12.32
CA ARG A 90 -31.94 -5.70 -11.15
C ARG A 90 -31.27 -7.08 -11.23
N VAL A 91 -31.96 -8.09 -11.73
CA VAL A 91 -31.40 -9.44 -11.96
C VAL A 91 -30.32 -9.40 -13.04
N GLU A 92 -30.55 -8.71 -14.15
CA GLU A 92 -29.55 -8.52 -15.22
C GLU A 92 -28.30 -7.81 -14.71
N HIS A 93 -28.45 -6.71 -13.97
CA HIS A 93 -27.33 -5.98 -13.37
C HIS A 93 -26.55 -6.85 -12.38
N ARG A 94 -27.24 -7.63 -11.53
CA ARG A 94 -26.55 -8.55 -10.61
C ARG A 94 -25.81 -9.63 -11.39
N ARG A 95 -26.42 -10.29 -12.37
CA ARG A 95 -25.73 -11.35 -13.13
C ARG A 95 -24.51 -10.83 -13.89
N THR A 96 -24.62 -9.68 -14.55
CA THR A 96 -23.48 -9.05 -15.26
C THR A 96 -22.36 -8.60 -14.31
N ASN A 97 -22.69 -8.22 -13.08
CA ASN A 97 -21.71 -7.85 -12.06
C ASN A 97 -21.12 -9.06 -11.28
N TYR A 98 -21.82 -10.19 -11.22
CA TYR A 98 -21.42 -11.38 -10.44
C TYR A 98 -21.01 -12.60 -11.28
N THR A 99 -21.04 -12.55 -12.62
CA THR A 99 -20.40 -13.59 -13.45
C THR A 99 -18.88 -13.47 -13.34
N LEU A 100 -18.26 -14.28 -12.47
CA LEU A 100 -16.85 -14.63 -12.60
C LEU A 100 -16.66 -15.36 -13.94
N GLY A 101 -15.89 -14.76 -14.84
CA GLY A 101 -15.47 -15.38 -16.10
C GLY A 101 -14.49 -16.53 -15.84
N GLY A 102 -15.02 -17.68 -15.41
CA GLY A 102 -14.26 -18.88 -15.08
C GLY A 102 -14.78 -20.10 -15.83
N GLN A 103 -14.89 -20.02 -17.15
CA GLN A 103 -14.81 -21.21 -17.99
C GLN A 103 -13.64 -21.05 -18.95
N TYR A 104 -12.62 -21.86 -18.71
CA TYR A 104 -11.42 -21.99 -19.50
C TYR A 104 -11.76 -22.30 -20.96
N SER A 105 -11.57 -21.32 -21.85
CA SER A 105 -11.33 -21.60 -23.26
C SER A 105 -9.83 -21.45 -23.51
N LYS A 106 -9.18 -22.58 -23.80
CA LYS A 106 -7.81 -22.63 -24.30
C LYS A 106 -7.83 -22.10 -25.73
N ASN A 107 -7.58 -20.81 -25.93
CA ASN A 107 -6.74 -20.31 -27.01
C ASN A 107 -6.76 -18.78 -27.05
N THR A 108 -5.62 -18.25 -27.48
CA THR A 108 -5.33 -16.88 -27.90
C THR A 108 -4.69 -15.99 -26.83
N GLN A 109 -3.54 -15.47 -27.24
CA GLN A 109 -2.62 -14.58 -26.53
C GLN A 109 -3.28 -13.25 -26.15
N GLU A 110 -2.79 -12.66 -25.05
CA GLU A 110 -2.94 -11.27 -24.57
C GLU A 110 -3.68 -11.08 -23.22
N THR A 111 -2.89 -10.60 -22.24
CA THR A 111 -3.22 -9.92 -20.98
C THR A 111 -3.98 -10.67 -19.86
N PRO A 112 -3.32 -10.98 -18.72
CA PRO A 112 -4.03 -11.31 -17.49
C PRO A 112 -4.21 -10.02 -16.67
N LEU A 113 -5.34 -9.35 -16.83
CA LEU A 113 -5.86 -8.46 -15.78
C LEU A 113 -7.31 -8.88 -15.53
N PHE A 114 -7.58 -9.33 -14.30
CA PHE A 114 -8.88 -9.84 -13.90
C PHE A 114 -10.03 -8.87 -14.24
N PRO A 115 -11.25 -9.37 -14.52
CA PRO A 115 -12.42 -8.54 -14.85
C PRO A 115 -12.81 -7.52 -13.77
N LEU A 116 -12.32 -7.69 -12.53
CA LEU A 116 -12.52 -6.76 -11.40
C LEU A 116 -11.79 -5.42 -11.58
N PHE A 117 -10.80 -5.35 -12.48
CA PHE A 117 -9.95 -4.17 -12.70
C PHE A 117 -10.23 -3.49 -14.03
N LYS A 118 -11.47 -3.48 -14.52
CA LYS A 118 -11.85 -2.50 -15.54
C LYS A 118 -12.17 -1.17 -14.84
N PRO A 119 -11.40 -0.09 -15.05
CA PRO A 119 -12.01 1.23 -14.97
C PRO A 119 -13.19 1.21 -15.94
N LEU A 120 -14.31 1.85 -15.57
CA LEU A 120 -15.43 2.07 -16.48
C LEU A 120 -14.89 2.60 -17.82
N LYS A 121 -14.80 1.73 -18.82
CA LYS A 121 -14.27 2.10 -20.14
C LYS A 121 -15.24 3.11 -20.73
N LYS A 122 -14.75 4.29 -21.08
CA LYS A 122 -15.44 5.20 -22.02
C LYS A 122 -15.78 4.39 -23.26
N LEU A 123 -17.07 4.32 -23.55
CA LEU A 123 -17.58 3.74 -24.77
C LEU A 123 -17.50 4.81 -25.87
N SER A 124 -16.43 4.81 -26.65
CA SER A 124 -16.47 5.26 -28.05
C SER A 124 -15.14 4.95 -28.73
N ASP A 125 -15.09 3.83 -29.44
CA ASP A 125 -14.26 3.72 -30.64
C ASP A 125 -15.21 3.57 -31.82
N SER A 126 -15.22 4.57 -32.70
CA SER A 126 -15.44 4.33 -34.12
C SER A 126 -14.78 5.46 -34.92
N ASN A 127 -13.64 5.11 -35.52
CA ASN A 127 -13.18 5.52 -36.85
C ASN A 127 -13.03 7.02 -37.17
N ASN A 128 -11.76 7.43 -37.32
CA ASN A 128 -11.36 8.51 -38.23
C ASN A 128 -11.48 8.03 -39.69
N PRO A 129 -11.81 8.90 -40.67
CA PRO A 129 -10.76 9.78 -41.21
C PRO A 129 -11.20 11.21 -41.64
N ALA A 130 -10.21 12.10 -41.60
CA ALA A 130 -9.96 13.29 -42.46
C ALA A 130 -10.99 14.45 -42.58
N CYS A 131 -10.50 15.62 -42.14
CA CYS A 131 -10.49 16.96 -42.76
C CYS A 131 -11.79 17.76 -43.04
N SER A 132 -11.71 19.03 -42.59
CA SER A 132 -12.29 20.28 -43.12
C SER A 132 -13.77 20.62 -42.93
N SER A 133 -13.95 21.72 -42.18
CA SER A 133 -14.88 22.86 -42.38
C SER A 133 -16.40 22.70 -42.24
N SER A 134 -16.92 23.56 -41.38
CA SER A 134 -18.13 24.39 -41.51
C SER A 134 -19.28 24.11 -40.55
N LEU A 135 -19.87 25.23 -40.11
CA LEU A 135 -20.93 25.39 -39.13
C LEU A 135 -22.23 24.67 -39.55
N GLN A 136 -22.95 24.09 -38.58
CA GLN A 136 -24.25 24.61 -38.17
C GLN A 136 -24.87 23.81 -37.01
N THR A 137 -25.56 24.60 -36.18
CA THR A 137 -26.37 24.30 -35.02
C THR A 137 -27.58 23.42 -35.33
N THR A 138 -27.83 22.39 -34.51
CA THR A 138 -29.18 22.01 -34.09
C THR A 138 -29.15 21.36 -32.72
N SER A 139 -29.93 21.93 -31.81
CA SER A 139 -30.18 21.56 -30.44
C SER A 139 -30.96 20.24 -30.30
N THR A 140 -30.38 19.28 -29.57
CA THR A 140 -31.11 18.20 -28.90
C THR A 140 -30.51 17.98 -27.52
N SER A 141 -31.27 18.41 -26.52
CA SER A 141 -31.02 18.23 -25.09
C SER A 141 -30.99 16.75 -24.72
N SER A 142 -29.81 16.20 -24.47
CA SER A 142 -29.61 14.91 -23.81
C SER A 142 -28.82 15.12 -22.52
N ALA A 143 -29.46 14.79 -21.40
CA ALA A 143 -28.90 14.92 -20.07
C ALA A 143 -27.72 13.97 -19.90
N SER A 144 -26.51 14.51 -19.98
CA SER A 144 -25.28 13.89 -19.52
C SER A 144 -25.28 13.87 -17.99
N SER A 145 -25.90 12.87 -17.36
CA SER A 145 -25.66 12.60 -15.95
C SER A 145 -24.22 12.08 -15.82
N SER A 146 -23.39 12.90 -15.20
CA SER A 146 -21.99 12.61 -14.95
C SER A 146 -21.83 11.32 -14.12
N SER A 147 -20.72 10.61 -14.29
CA SER A 147 -20.35 9.41 -13.52
C SER A 147 -20.41 9.60 -12.00
N GLU A 148 -20.34 10.84 -11.52
CA GLU A 148 -20.51 11.17 -10.10
C GLU A 148 -21.94 10.94 -9.58
N ASP A 149 -22.97 11.16 -10.39
CA ASP A 149 -24.36 11.01 -9.96
C ASP A 149 -24.77 9.54 -9.77
N GLN A 150 -24.13 8.61 -10.48
CA GLN A 150 -24.32 7.17 -10.25
C GLN A 150 -23.66 6.68 -8.95
N LEU A 151 -22.49 7.20 -8.59
CA LEU A 151 -21.80 6.85 -7.34
C LEU A 151 -22.56 7.33 -6.09
N ARG A 152 -23.37 8.38 -6.21
CA ARG A 152 -24.22 8.91 -5.13
C ARG A 152 -25.43 8.01 -4.82
N LEU A 153 -25.84 7.16 -5.76
CA LEU A 153 -26.97 6.25 -5.60
C LEU A 153 -26.62 4.95 -4.84
N ILE A 154 -25.33 4.63 -4.72
CA ILE A 154 -24.86 3.42 -4.04
C ILE A 154 -24.57 3.77 -2.57
N PRO A 155 -25.11 3.02 -1.58
CA PRO A 155 -24.81 3.23 -0.17
C PRO A 155 -23.30 3.28 0.11
N LEU A 156 -22.89 4.16 1.02
CA LEU A 156 -21.47 4.31 1.37
C LEU A 156 -20.85 2.99 1.83
N ASN A 157 -21.56 2.22 2.67
CA ASN A 157 -21.08 0.93 3.17
C ASN A 157 -20.81 -0.06 2.03
N ASP A 158 -21.66 -0.10 1.01
CA ASP A 158 -21.47 -0.98 -0.14
C ASP A 158 -20.25 -0.56 -0.97
N ARG A 159 -20.02 0.76 -1.11
CA ARG A 159 -18.82 1.29 -1.77
C ARG A 159 -17.55 0.98 -0.99
N THR A 160 -17.58 1.12 0.33
CA THR A 160 -16.47 0.77 1.22
C THR A 160 -16.15 -0.71 1.13
N ALA A 161 -17.15 -1.59 1.28
CA ALA A 161 -16.99 -3.03 1.16
C ALA A 161 -16.44 -3.45 -0.21
N ASN A 162 -16.86 -2.77 -1.29
CA ASN A 162 -16.33 -3.01 -2.62
C ASN A 162 -14.84 -2.64 -2.72
N LEU A 163 -14.42 -1.49 -2.18
CA LEU A 163 -13.00 -1.10 -2.16
C LEU A 163 -12.14 -2.07 -1.34
N GLU A 164 -12.64 -2.50 -0.18
CA GLU A 164 -11.98 -3.50 0.66
C GLU A 164 -11.82 -4.83 -0.09
N ALA A 165 -12.87 -5.30 -0.77
CA ALA A 165 -12.82 -6.50 -1.58
C ALA A 165 -11.78 -6.39 -2.71
N MET A 166 -11.72 -5.27 -3.42
CA MET A 166 -10.72 -5.05 -4.49
C MET A 166 -9.28 -5.13 -3.96
N ILE A 167 -9.01 -4.50 -2.82
CA ILE A 167 -7.68 -4.52 -2.19
C ILE A 167 -7.33 -5.96 -1.77
N LEU A 168 -8.25 -6.65 -1.09
CA LEU A 168 -8.04 -8.02 -0.62
C LEU A 168 -7.83 -9.00 -1.78
N SER A 169 -8.59 -8.88 -2.87
CA SER A 169 -8.39 -9.69 -4.07
C SER A 169 -7.00 -9.50 -4.67
N MET A 170 -6.54 -8.25 -4.84
CA MET A 170 -5.21 -7.96 -5.36
C MET A 170 -4.11 -8.57 -4.48
N MET A 171 -4.25 -8.43 -3.15
CA MET A 171 -3.29 -9.00 -2.21
C MET A 171 -3.25 -10.53 -2.27
N ALA A 172 -4.42 -11.18 -2.31
CA ALA A 172 -4.53 -12.64 -2.38
C ALA A 172 -3.95 -13.19 -3.70
N GLU A 173 -4.27 -12.56 -4.83
CA GLU A 173 -3.78 -12.95 -6.16
C GLU A 173 -2.25 -12.85 -6.30
N ASN A 174 -1.63 -11.88 -5.60
CA ASN A 174 -0.20 -11.61 -5.69
C ASN A 174 0.58 -12.09 -4.46
N ASN A 175 -0.02 -12.92 -3.60
CA ASN A 175 0.59 -13.46 -2.39
C ASN A 175 1.17 -12.38 -1.45
N ILE A 176 0.53 -11.22 -1.38
CA ILE A 176 0.93 -10.12 -0.50
C ILE A 176 0.45 -10.39 0.92
N SER A 177 1.35 -10.28 1.90
CA SER A 177 0.98 -10.46 3.31
C SER A 177 -0.15 -9.52 3.74
N PHE A 178 -1.19 -10.08 4.39
CA PHE A 178 -2.28 -9.30 4.97
C PHE A 178 -1.84 -8.34 6.07
N SER A 179 -0.64 -8.54 6.65
CA SER A 179 -0.05 -7.58 7.59
C SER A 179 0.22 -6.19 6.97
N VAL A 180 0.33 -6.10 5.63
CA VAL A 180 0.56 -4.85 4.90
C VAL A 180 -0.75 -4.07 4.68
N ALA A 181 -1.91 -4.71 4.81
CA ALA A 181 -3.20 -4.11 4.45
C ALA A 181 -3.45 -2.72 5.08
N PRO A 182 -3.21 -2.49 6.39
CA PRO A 182 -3.40 -1.16 6.98
C PRO A 182 -2.52 -0.09 6.34
N ARG A 183 -1.23 -0.39 6.10
CA ARG A 183 -0.27 0.53 5.47
C ARG A 183 -0.59 0.78 4.00
N LEU A 184 -1.10 -0.23 3.30
CA LEU A 184 -1.55 -0.08 1.91
C LEU A 184 -2.75 0.87 1.81
N VAL A 185 -3.72 0.74 2.71
CA VAL A 185 -4.88 1.65 2.76
C VAL A 185 -4.44 3.08 3.05
N GLU A 186 -3.51 3.28 3.98
CA GLU A 186 -2.92 4.61 4.25
C GLU A 186 -2.21 5.19 3.02
N LEU A 187 -1.40 4.39 2.31
CA LEU A 187 -0.76 4.81 1.07
C LEU A 187 -1.80 5.24 0.02
N ILE A 188 -2.87 4.46 -0.18
CA ILE A 188 -3.92 4.78 -1.15
C ILE A 188 -4.57 6.13 -0.79
N ARG A 189 -4.88 6.36 0.49
CA ARG A 189 -5.45 7.65 0.95
C ARG A 189 -4.51 8.81 0.65
N GLU A 190 -3.22 8.65 0.94
CA GLU A 190 -2.21 9.69 0.63
C GLU A 190 -2.11 9.96 -0.87
N CYS A 191 -2.10 8.93 -1.72
CA CYS A 191 -2.11 9.09 -3.17
C CYS A 191 -3.35 9.84 -3.68
N CYS A 192 -4.50 9.65 -3.03
CA CYS A 192 -5.74 10.36 -3.39
C CYS A 192 -5.71 11.86 -3.07
N ASN A 193 -4.75 12.35 -2.26
CA ASN A 193 -4.61 13.77 -1.97
C ASN A 193 -4.18 14.60 -3.21
N ASP A 194 -3.56 13.96 -4.21
CA ASP A 194 -3.26 14.59 -5.52
C ASP A 194 -3.77 13.72 -6.68
N PRO A 195 -5.06 13.83 -7.04
CA PRO A 195 -5.65 13.06 -8.13
C PRO A 195 -5.01 13.32 -9.49
N LYS A 196 -4.42 14.51 -9.71
CA LYS A 196 -3.77 14.85 -10.98
C LYS A 196 -2.45 14.11 -11.13
N ALA A 197 -1.62 14.11 -10.08
CA ALA A 197 -0.40 13.33 -10.06
C ALA A 197 -0.70 11.83 -10.16
N LEU A 198 -1.68 11.33 -9.39
CA LEU A 198 -2.09 9.93 -9.42
C LEU A 198 -2.52 9.47 -10.82
N ALA A 199 -3.25 10.30 -11.57
CA ALA A 199 -3.64 10.00 -12.94
C ALA A 199 -2.46 9.91 -13.92
N GLY A 200 -1.33 10.55 -13.60
CA GLY A 200 -0.09 10.49 -14.38
C GLY A 200 0.87 9.38 -13.98
N VAL A 201 0.59 8.63 -12.90
CA VAL A 201 1.46 7.54 -12.45
C VAL A 201 1.40 6.38 -13.45
N ALA A 202 2.54 6.08 -14.06
CA ALA A 202 2.76 4.87 -14.84
C ALA A 202 4.01 4.15 -14.31
N LEU A 203 3.84 2.90 -13.90
CA LEU A 203 4.91 2.03 -13.40
C LEU A 203 4.73 0.64 -13.99
N ASP A 204 5.50 0.32 -15.04
CA ASP A 204 5.72 -1.07 -15.42
C ASP A 204 6.81 -1.72 -14.55
N ARG A 205 6.98 -3.04 -14.69
CA ARG A 205 7.94 -3.83 -13.90
C ARG A 205 9.37 -3.29 -14.00
N CYS A 206 9.82 -2.93 -15.20
CA CYS A 206 11.19 -2.48 -15.44
C CYS A 206 11.40 -1.07 -14.89
N VAL A 207 10.45 -0.16 -15.11
CA VAL A 207 10.48 1.20 -14.57
C VAL A 207 10.43 1.17 -13.04
N ALA A 208 9.59 0.32 -12.44
CA ALA A 208 9.52 0.16 -11.00
C ALA A 208 10.86 -0.34 -10.42
N ALA A 209 11.45 -1.39 -11.00
CA ALA A 209 12.74 -1.92 -10.56
C ALA A 209 13.87 -0.88 -10.69
N TYR A 210 13.90 -0.15 -11.81
CA TYR A 210 14.89 0.91 -12.05
C TYR A 210 14.75 2.05 -11.04
N LYS A 211 13.54 2.60 -10.86
CA LYS A 211 13.28 3.70 -9.92
C LYS A 211 13.50 3.30 -8.47
N LEU A 212 13.18 2.05 -8.12
CA LEU A 212 13.46 1.52 -6.78
C LEU A 212 14.97 1.43 -6.54
N LYS A 213 15.73 0.87 -7.48
CA LYS A 213 17.19 0.66 -7.32
C LYS A 213 17.98 1.97 -7.39
N TYR A 214 17.75 2.80 -8.39
CA TYR A 214 18.57 3.99 -8.67
C TYR A 214 17.96 5.30 -8.16
N GLY A 215 16.73 5.27 -7.67
CA GLY A 215 16.09 6.42 -7.05
C GLY A 215 15.93 6.22 -5.55
N VAL A 216 14.96 5.38 -5.16
CA VAL A 216 14.59 5.22 -3.75
C VAL A 216 15.72 4.63 -2.92
N SER A 217 16.32 3.52 -3.37
CA SER A 217 17.43 2.89 -2.65
C SER A 217 18.64 3.80 -2.56
N ASP A 218 19.01 4.47 -3.66
CA ASP A 218 20.15 5.40 -3.69
C ASP A 218 19.99 6.54 -2.69
N PHE A 219 18.79 7.11 -2.59
CA PHE A 219 18.47 8.15 -1.62
C PHE A 219 18.69 7.68 -0.17
N PHE A 220 18.16 6.50 0.20
CA PHE A 220 18.34 5.96 1.54
C PHE A 220 19.80 5.58 1.83
N THR A 221 20.46 4.88 0.91
CA THR A 221 21.85 4.45 1.05
C THR A 221 22.79 5.66 1.19
N THR A 222 22.59 6.71 0.39
CA THR A 222 23.39 7.95 0.47
C THR A 222 23.22 8.62 1.84
N GLY A 223 21.99 8.74 2.35
CA GLY A 223 21.73 9.31 3.67
C GLY A 223 22.40 8.52 4.81
N ILE A 224 22.42 7.18 4.70
CA ILE A 224 23.13 6.31 5.64
C ILE A 224 24.65 6.56 5.56
N ILE A 225 25.22 6.60 4.35
CA ILE A 225 26.66 6.83 4.13
C ILE A 225 27.10 8.18 4.71
N GLU A 226 26.32 9.25 4.51
CA GLU A 226 26.60 10.57 5.09
C GLU A 226 26.63 10.53 6.62
N CYS A 227 25.73 9.77 7.23
CA CYS A 227 25.75 9.54 8.67
C CYS A 227 27.02 8.77 9.08
N MET A 228 27.40 7.71 8.37
CA MET A 228 28.61 6.93 8.66
C MET A 228 29.90 7.74 8.52
N LYS A 229 29.94 8.75 7.63
CA LYS A 229 31.07 9.66 7.48
C LYS A 229 31.28 10.59 8.67
N THR A 230 30.20 10.93 9.39
CA THR A 230 30.21 11.99 10.41
C THR A 230 29.95 11.48 11.83
N CYS A 231 29.41 10.27 11.98
CA CYS A 231 29.04 9.65 13.24
C CYS A 231 29.75 8.31 13.43
N LEU A 232 29.91 7.92 14.69
CA LEU A 232 30.36 6.57 15.05
C LEU A 232 29.27 5.56 14.71
N PHE A 233 29.67 4.38 14.25
CA PHE A 233 28.75 3.30 13.90
C PHE A 233 29.34 1.92 14.20
N SER A 234 28.49 0.91 14.19
CA SER A 234 28.90 -0.50 14.17
C SER A 234 28.27 -1.23 12.99
N LEU A 235 28.89 -2.32 12.56
CA LEU A 235 28.35 -3.17 11.50
C LEU A 235 27.79 -4.47 12.09
N ASN A 236 26.71 -4.98 11.52
CA ASN A 236 26.31 -6.38 11.69
C ASN A 236 26.40 -7.05 10.33
N ILE A 237 27.21 -8.10 10.24
CA ILE A 237 27.55 -8.72 8.97
C ILE A 237 27.20 -10.19 9.05
N ASP A 238 26.38 -10.63 8.09
CA ASP A 238 25.89 -11.98 7.99
C ASP A 238 26.05 -12.52 6.55
N GLU A 239 26.35 -13.80 6.44
CA GLU A 239 26.45 -14.52 5.17
C GLU A 239 25.18 -15.35 4.94
N ALA A 240 24.39 -14.97 3.94
CA ALA A 240 23.24 -15.74 3.51
C ALA A 240 23.48 -16.43 2.17
N THR A 241 22.89 -17.61 1.99
CA THR A 241 22.79 -18.23 0.67
C THR A 241 21.40 -18.00 0.11
N SER A 242 21.31 -17.36 -1.05
CA SER A 242 20.06 -17.14 -1.78
C SER A 242 19.47 -18.46 -2.30
N SER A 243 18.19 -18.44 -2.66
CA SER A 243 17.50 -19.56 -3.32
C SER A 243 18.12 -19.99 -4.66
N SER A 244 18.91 -19.11 -5.28
CA SER A 244 19.69 -19.39 -6.50
C SER A 244 21.11 -19.90 -6.23
N ASN A 245 21.41 -20.37 -5.01
CA ASN A 245 22.75 -20.79 -4.56
C ASN A 245 23.84 -19.72 -4.67
N LYS A 246 23.45 -18.44 -4.77
CA LYS A 246 24.38 -17.31 -4.70
C LYS A 246 24.63 -16.95 -3.24
N LYS A 247 25.88 -16.73 -2.89
CA LYS A 247 26.31 -16.26 -1.57
C LYS A 247 26.17 -14.74 -1.52
N VAL A 248 25.50 -14.23 -0.50
CA VAL A 248 25.21 -12.81 -0.35
C VAL A 248 25.62 -12.38 1.04
N LEU A 249 26.48 -11.37 1.12
CA LEU A 249 26.84 -10.69 2.35
C LEU A 249 25.79 -9.63 2.66
N ALA A 250 25.05 -9.80 3.75
CA ALA A 250 24.17 -8.79 4.29
C ALA A 250 24.95 -7.89 5.25
N VAL A 251 24.96 -6.59 4.98
CA VAL A 251 25.63 -5.59 5.83
C VAL A 251 24.55 -4.66 6.39
N LEU A 252 24.32 -4.77 7.69
CA LEU A 252 23.53 -3.82 8.46
C LEU A 252 24.46 -2.86 9.19
N VAL A 253 24.00 -1.63 9.39
CA VAL A 253 24.73 -0.61 10.15
C VAL A 253 23.88 -0.12 11.31
N ASN A 254 24.48 -0.09 12.50
CA ASN A 254 23.90 0.54 13.67
C ASN A 254 24.56 1.90 13.86
N TYR A 255 23.75 2.96 13.85
CA TYR A 255 24.25 4.31 14.05
C TYR A 255 23.19 5.18 14.73
N TYR A 256 23.62 6.29 15.31
CA TYR A 256 22.69 7.28 15.83
C TYR A 256 22.14 8.16 14.71
N SER A 257 20.86 8.02 14.38
CA SER A 257 20.21 8.87 13.37
C SER A 257 19.86 10.22 13.99
N PRO A 258 20.43 11.34 13.49
CA PRO A 258 20.09 12.67 13.99
C PRO A 258 18.64 13.05 13.65
N VAL A 259 18.08 12.50 12.57
CA VAL A 259 16.69 12.75 12.16
C VAL A 259 15.72 12.03 13.09
N LYS A 260 15.94 10.73 13.35
CA LYS A 260 15.06 9.92 14.22
C LYS A 260 15.36 10.12 15.71
N GLN A 261 16.44 10.83 16.04
CA GLN A 261 16.92 11.09 17.40
C GLN A 261 17.19 9.83 18.24
N GLN A 262 17.40 8.68 17.60
CA GLN A 262 17.62 7.39 18.24
C GLN A 262 18.69 6.57 17.50
N VAL A 263 19.21 5.53 18.16
CA VAL A 263 20.02 4.51 17.49
C VAL A 263 19.09 3.69 16.60
N VAL A 264 19.49 3.50 15.34
CA VAL A 264 18.76 2.69 14.37
C VAL A 264 19.66 1.65 13.76
N ILE A 265 19.03 0.54 13.36
CA ILE A 265 19.64 -0.52 12.57
C ILE A 265 19.05 -0.40 11.18
N GLU A 266 19.89 -0.18 10.18
CA GLU A 266 19.44 -0.06 8.79
C GLU A 266 20.28 -0.96 7.89
N HIS A 267 19.64 -1.45 6.83
CA HIS A 267 20.33 -2.20 5.80
C HIS A 267 21.15 -1.26 4.94
N LEU A 268 22.47 -1.50 4.88
CA LEU A 268 23.40 -0.70 4.11
C LEU A 268 23.60 -1.29 2.71
N ALA A 269 23.89 -2.59 2.65
CA ALA A 269 24.21 -3.26 1.41
C ALA A 269 23.93 -4.78 1.45
N SER A 270 23.58 -5.32 0.29
CA SER A 270 23.62 -6.76 0.01
C SER A 270 24.63 -6.98 -1.11
N VAL A 271 25.74 -7.65 -0.80
CA VAL A 271 26.85 -7.85 -1.76
C VAL A 271 26.91 -9.31 -2.17
N GLU A 272 26.73 -9.59 -3.46
CA GLU A 272 26.94 -10.94 -3.99
C GLU A 272 28.43 -11.31 -3.95
N LEU A 273 28.75 -12.45 -3.35
CA LEU A 273 30.11 -12.94 -3.19
C LEU A 273 30.36 -14.14 -4.10
N VAL A 274 31.54 -14.15 -4.74
CA VAL A 274 32.01 -15.31 -5.53
C VAL A 274 32.41 -16.46 -4.60
N LYS A 275 33.01 -16.13 -3.46
CA LYS A 275 33.51 -17.09 -2.44
C LYS A 275 33.24 -16.54 -1.04
N THR A 276 33.22 -17.43 -0.05
CA THR A 276 33.00 -17.09 1.35
C THR A 276 34.23 -17.39 2.20
N ASP A 277 35.37 -16.89 1.71
CA ASP A 277 36.60 -16.83 2.49
C ASP A 277 36.76 -15.44 3.14
N ALA A 278 37.60 -15.39 4.16
CA ALA A 278 37.77 -14.19 4.98
C ALA A 278 38.28 -13.00 4.16
N SER A 279 39.12 -13.26 3.15
CA SER A 279 39.65 -12.24 2.24
C SER A 279 38.56 -11.63 1.36
N THR A 280 37.68 -12.44 0.78
CA THR A 280 36.62 -11.97 -0.12
C THR A 280 35.61 -11.14 0.65
N ILE A 281 35.22 -11.60 1.84
CA ILE A 281 34.30 -10.86 2.72
C ILE A 281 34.94 -9.54 3.17
N PHE A 282 36.19 -9.57 3.64
CA PHE A 282 36.90 -8.35 4.05
C PHE A 282 37.04 -7.36 2.90
N ASN A 283 37.41 -7.81 1.70
CA ASN A 283 37.56 -6.95 0.54
C ASN A 283 36.22 -6.32 0.13
N ALA A 284 35.11 -7.07 0.21
CA ALA A 284 33.78 -6.50 -0.04
C ALA A 284 33.43 -5.37 0.95
N ILE A 285 33.74 -5.54 2.24
CA ILE A 285 33.56 -4.49 3.25
C ILE A 285 34.50 -3.31 2.97
N LYS A 286 35.76 -3.58 2.64
CA LYS A 286 36.75 -2.57 2.33
C LYS A 286 36.34 -1.73 1.12
N ASP A 287 35.89 -2.36 0.05
CA ASP A 287 35.41 -1.68 -1.14
C ASP A 287 34.17 -0.83 -0.84
N LEU A 288 33.25 -1.32 -0.01
CA LEU A 288 32.09 -0.55 0.45
C LEU A 288 32.51 0.68 1.26
N MET A 289 33.49 0.55 2.14
CA MET A 289 34.01 1.65 2.97
C MET A 289 34.76 2.68 2.11
N ASP A 290 35.72 2.22 1.30
CA ASP A 290 36.64 3.07 0.56
C ASP A 290 35.97 3.76 -0.63
N SER A 291 35.12 3.05 -1.39
CA SER A 291 34.40 3.64 -2.54
C SER A 291 33.46 4.75 -2.09
N ASN A 292 32.92 4.64 -0.88
CA ASN A 292 32.06 5.66 -0.29
C ASN A 292 32.84 6.67 0.56
N SER A 293 34.17 6.56 0.67
CA SER A 293 35.02 7.43 1.50
C SER A 293 34.56 7.48 2.97
N ILE A 294 34.20 6.33 3.53
CA ILE A 294 33.78 6.18 4.92
C ILE A 294 35.04 6.05 5.80
N PRO A 295 35.26 6.93 6.79
CA PRO A 295 36.45 6.86 7.62
C PRO A 295 36.42 5.63 8.55
N TRP A 296 37.44 4.77 8.46
CA TRP A 296 37.62 3.61 9.35
C TRP A 296 37.64 3.98 10.84
N LYS A 297 38.10 5.20 11.19
CA LYS A 297 38.06 5.73 12.57
C LYS A 297 36.66 5.84 13.18
N ASN A 298 35.62 5.82 12.35
CA ASN A 298 34.23 5.91 12.80
C ASN A 298 33.63 4.52 13.09
N LEU A 299 34.24 3.45 12.59
CA LEU A 299 33.80 2.08 12.83
C LEU A 299 34.23 1.64 14.24
N GLN A 300 33.27 1.49 15.16
CA GLN A 300 33.55 1.17 16.56
C GLN A 300 33.51 -0.31 16.88
N SER A 301 32.64 -1.08 16.20
CA SER A 301 32.52 -2.52 16.42
C SER A 301 31.92 -3.21 15.21
N CYS A 302 32.11 -4.52 15.14
CA CYS A 302 31.51 -5.37 14.13
C CYS A 302 30.94 -6.63 14.79
N LEU A 303 29.64 -6.88 14.59
CA LEU A 303 28.99 -8.13 14.96
C LEU A 303 29.16 -9.12 13.81
N LEU A 304 29.79 -10.25 14.12
CA LEU A 304 30.16 -11.32 13.20
C LEU A 304 29.84 -12.68 13.84
N ASP A 305 29.46 -13.65 13.01
CA ASP A 305 29.30 -15.05 13.40
C ASP A 305 30.60 -15.65 13.96
N SER A 306 30.46 -16.63 14.86
CA SER A 306 31.59 -17.27 15.56
C SER A 306 32.40 -18.24 14.70
N CYS A 307 32.24 -18.26 13.38
CA CYS A 307 32.96 -19.19 12.51
C CYS A 307 34.41 -18.73 12.27
N ASN A 308 35.31 -19.69 11.98
CA ASN A 308 36.74 -19.41 11.77
C ASN A 308 37.01 -18.41 10.63
N VAL A 309 36.15 -18.38 9.61
CA VAL A 309 36.26 -17.43 8.50
C VAL A 309 36.05 -16.00 9.00
N MET A 310 35.10 -15.80 9.91
CA MET A 310 34.73 -14.49 10.42
C MET A 310 35.63 -14.04 11.58
N ARG A 311 35.86 -14.91 12.57
CA ARG A 311 36.58 -14.59 13.82
C ARG A 311 37.94 -15.26 13.99
N GLY A 312 38.48 -15.89 12.94
CA GLY A 312 39.81 -16.50 13.01
C GLY A 312 40.88 -15.50 13.46
N ALA A 313 41.59 -15.81 14.54
CA ALA A 313 42.46 -14.86 15.26
C ALA A 313 43.57 -14.20 14.41
N LYS A 314 43.99 -14.84 13.32
CA LYS A 314 45.06 -14.34 12.42
C LYS A 314 44.56 -13.96 11.03
N THR A 315 43.60 -14.71 10.50
CA THR A 315 43.20 -14.63 9.08
C THR A 315 41.72 -14.34 8.88
N GLY A 316 40.94 -14.31 9.95
CA GLY A 316 39.52 -14.04 9.91
C GLY A 316 39.19 -12.59 9.54
N VAL A 317 37.93 -12.34 9.18
CA VAL A 317 37.42 -11.02 8.83
C VAL A 317 37.69 -10.02 9.95
N GLU A 318 37.43 -10.39 11.21
CA GLU A 318 37.65 -9.52 12.38
C GLU A 318 39.11 -9.09 12.53
N ALA A 319 40.06 -10.03 12.37
CA ALA A 319 41.48 -9.74 12.45
C ALA A 319 41.90 -8.72 11.37
N ARG A 320 41.40 -8.89 10.14
CA ARG A 320 41.63 -7.95 9.03
C ARG A 320 40.98 -6.59 9.24
N LEU A 321 39.78 -6.56 9.84
CA LEU A 321 39.13 -5.29 10.22
C LEU A 321 39.93 -4.54 11.29
N LYS A 322 40.51 -5.24 12.26
CA LYS A 322 41.38 -4.65 13.29
C LYS A 322 42.68 -4.07 12.72
N GLU A 323 43.18 -4.58 11.60
CA GLU A 323 44.32 -3.96 10.89
C GLU A 323 43.96 -2.56 10.35
N GLN A 324 42.73 -2.37 9.85
CA GLN A 324 42.25 -1.07 9.35
C GLN A 324 41.74 -0.15 10.47
N ALA A 325 41.12 -0.73 11.51
CA ALA A 325 40.57 -0.04 12.66
C ALA A 325 41.10 -0.66 13.97
N PRO A 326 42.31 -0.29 14.44
CA PRO A 326 42.91 -0.88 15.64
C PRO A 326 42.11 -0.66 16.95
N HIS A 327 41.18 0.29 16.93
CA HIS A 327 40.28 0.62 18.04
C HIS A 327 38.95 -0.17 18.00
N LEU A 328 38.78 -1.07 17.02
CA LEU A 328 37.58 -1.88 16.86
C LEU A 328 37.35 -2.75 18.09
N LEU A 329 36.19 -2.58 18.71
CA LEU A 329 35.74 -3.39 19.82
C LEU A 329 35.16 -4.70 19.30
N ASP A 330 35.66 -5.80 19.85
CA ASP A 330 35.04 -7.11 19.68
C ASP A 330 33.84 -7.22 20.60
N ILE A 331 32.65 -7.39 20.01
CA ILE A 331 31.42 -7.65 20.73
C ILE A 331 31.06 -9.10 20.43
N ASN A 332 31.27 -9.97 21.43
CA ASN A 332 30.93 -11.39 21.34
C ASN A 332 29.43 -11.56 21.08
N GLY A 333 29.08 -12.42 20.12
CA GLY A 333 27.69 -12.84 19.85
C GLY A 333 27.20 -13.95 20.79
N GLU A 334 28.07 -14.45 21.67
CA GLU A 334 27.74 -15.41 22.72
C GLU A 334 27.49 -14.65 24.02
N GLU A 335 26.36 -14.97 24.64
CA GLU A 335 25.83 -14.42 25.88
C GLU A 335 26.70 -14.78 27.11
N GLU A 336 28.00 -14.47 27.12
CA GLU A 336 28.84 -14.61 28.31
C GLU A 336 29.94 -13.54 28.41
N ARG A 337 29.61 -12.46 29.15
CA ARG A 337 30.28 -12.05 30.40
C ARG A 337 29.86 -10.62 30.75
N LYS A 338 29.44 -10.40 31.99
CA LYS A 338 29.02 -9.12 32.60
C LYS A 338 29.92 -7.89 32.31
N LYS A 339 31.17 -8.08 31.88
CA LYS A 339 32.09 -7.00 31.45
C LYS A 339 31.76 -6.38 30.10
N ASP A 340 31.20 -7.16 29.15
CA ASP A 340 30.93 -6.67 27.79
C ASP A 340 29.62 -5.88 27.71
N LEU A 341 28.67 -6.16 28.63
CA LEU A 341 27.46 -5.34 28.80
C LEU A 341 27.81 -3.95 29.33
N ASP A 342 28.74 -3.86 30.28
CA ASP A 342 29.29 -2.57 30.73
C ASP A 342 29.99 -1.83 29.59
N GLN A 343 30.67 -2.55 28.68
CA GLN A 343 31.31 -1.96 27.50
C GLN A 343 30.29 -1.49 26.45
N GLN A 344 29.24 -2.27 26.16
CA GLN A 344 28.13 -1.86 25.27
C GLN A 344 27.36 -0.67 25.85
N VAL A 345 27.03 -0.71 27.13
CA VAL A 345 26.44 0.41 27.86
C VAL A 345 27.40 1.60 27.84
N HIS A 346 28.71 1.39 27.96
CA HIS A 346 29.71 2.45 27.86
C HIS A 346 29.78 3.05 26.45
N VAL A 347 29.69 2.26 25.38
CA VAL A 347 29.65 2.75 23.99
C VAL A 347 28.36 3.54 23.76
N LEU A 348 27.19 2.98 24.10
CA LEU A 348 25.91 3.67 24.00
C LEU A 348 25.86 4.94 24.87
N THR A 349 26.43 4.89 26.08
CA THR A 349 26.55 6.03 26.99
C THR A 349 27.55 7.06 26.50
N THR A 350 28.63 6.65 25.85
CA THR A 350 29.64 7.55 25.24
C THR A 350 29.06 8.25 24.03
N ILE A 351 28.30 7.53 23.19
CA ILE A 351 27.50 8.09 22.10
C ILE A 351 26.48 9.10 22.66
N ALA A 352 25.79 8.76 23.76
CA ALA A 352 24.84 9.65 24.43
C ALA A 352 25.50 10.86 25.13
N LYS A 353 26.71 10.72 25.69
CA LYS A 353 27.49 11.81 26.30
C LYS A 353 28.04 12.75 25.23
N ALA A 354 28.54 12.21 24.12
CA ALA A 354 28.93 12.98 22.95
C ALA A 354 27.73 13.79 22.40
N LYS A 355 26.52 13.21 22.42
CA LYS A 355 25.26 13.91 22.12
C LYS A 355 24.99 15.08 23.07
N SER A 356 25.14 14.89 24.38
CA SER A 356 24.97 15.98 25.37
C SER A 356 25.95 17.14 25.13
N ILE A 357 27.23 16.83 24.89
CA ILE A 357 28.27 17.84 24.64
C ILE A 357 28.02 18.58 23.33
N LYS A 358 27.68 17.88 22.25
CA LYS A 358 27.41 18.48 20.93
C LYS A 358 26.12 19.31 20.94
N GLN A 359 25.06 18.84 21.59
CA GLN A 359 23.82 19.61 21.78
C GLN A 359 24.02 20.84 22.67
N HIS A 360 24.82 20.73 23.74
CA HIS A 360 25.16 21.87 24.59
C HIS A 360 26.00 22.91 23.85
N ALA A 361 26.96 22.48 23.01
CA ALA A 361 27.75 23.35 22.15
C ALA A 361 26.88 24.08 21.12
N ILE A 362 25.94 23.37 20.48
CA ILE A 362 24.99 23.95 19.51
C ILE A 362 24.06 24.95 20.19
N LYS A 363 23.48 24.62 21.37
CA LYS A 363 22.64 25.56 22.14
C LYS A 363 23.42 26.79 22.60
N LYS A 364 24.69 26.63 22.99
CA LYS A 364 25.56 27.74 23.39
C LYS A 364 25.92 28.64 22.20
N ALA A 365 26.18 28.06 21.03
CA ALA A 365 26.41 28.80 19.79
C ALA A 365 25.14 29.56 19.37
N PHE A 366 23.97 28.92 19.44
CA PHE A 366 22.68 29.54 19.14
C PHE A 366 22.35 30.70 20.09
N LYS A 367 22.60 30.53 21.41
CA LYS A 367 22.39 31.59 22.40
C LYS A 367 23.34 32.77 22.20
N ARG A 368 24.61 32.53 21.86
CA ARG A 368 25.56 33.58 21.47
C ARG A 368 25.12 34.34 20.23
N HIS A 369 24.57 33.63 19.24
CA HIS A 369 24.03 34.23 18.03
C HIS A 369 22.78 35.07 18.32
N GLN A 370 21.87 34.59 19.17
CA GLN A 370 20.70 35.36 19.64
C GLN A 370 21.09 36.59 20.47
N SER A 371 22.12 36.50 21.32
CA SER A 371 22.61 37.67 22.08
C SER A 371 23.30 38.70 21.17
N ALA A 372 23.95 38.27 20.09
CA ALA A 372 24.51 39.17 19.07
C ALA A 372 23.41 39.83 18.21
N LEU A 373 22.27 39.16 18.00
CA LEU A 373 21.13 39.68 17.25
C LEU A 373 20.13 40.48 18.12
N GLY A 374 20.15 40.31 19.45
CA GLY A 374 19.26 40.98 20.40
C GLY A 374 19.74 42.36 20.88
N GLY A 375 20.86 42.85 20.36
CA GLY A 375 21.40 44.17 20.63
C GLY A 375 20.68 45.27 19.85
N GLY A 376 19.45 45.57 20.27
CA GLY A 376 18.74 46.79 19.90
C GLY A 376 17.70 46.65 18.80
N LEU A 377 16.43 46.83 19.16
CA LEU A 377 15.51 47.72 18.42
C LEU A 377 14.22 47.92 19.24
N ARG A 378 13.98 49.20 19.56
CA ARG A 378 12.76 49.75 20.14
C ARG A 378 11.56 49.47 19.24
N ARG A 379 10.40 49.28 19.84
CA ARG A 379 9.10 49.21 19.15
C ARG A 379 8.73 50.59 18.60
N GLU A 380 8.50 50.67 17.30
CA GLU A 380 7.66 51.70 16.68
C GLU A 380 6.59 51.04 15.80
N GLY A 381 5.49 51.77 15.64
CA GLY A 381 4.17 51.26 15.32
C GLY A 381 3.95 50.82 13.86
N ASN A 382 3.10 49.81 13.75
CA ASN A 382 1.94 49.73 12.84
C ASN A 382 2.13 50.12 11.35
N THR A 383 2.28 49.13 10.46
CA THR A 383 1.53 49.01 9.19
C THR A 383 1.66 47.61 8.57
N ASN A 384 0.51 47.02 8.25
CA ASN A 384 0.18 45.95 7.31
C ASN A 384 1.29 45.43 6.36
N TRP A 385 1.67 44.14 6.44
CA TRP A 385 2.26 43.37 5.32
C TRP A 385 1.98 41.87 5.45
N GLY A 386 1.73 41.24 4.29
CA GLY A 386 1.34 39.85 4.13
C GLY A 386 2.33 38.81 4.66
N ILE A 387 1.80 37.59 4.77
CA ILE A 387 2.47 36.39 5.25
C ILE A 387 3.78 36.17 4.47
N LYS A 388 4.92 36.56 5.06
CA LYS A 388 6.23 36.05 4.66
C LYS A 388 6.32 34.60 5.12
N GLN A 389 6.32 33.69 4.15
CA GLN A 389 6.72 32.30 4.39
C GLN A 389 8.14 32.25 4.98
N PRO A 390 8.42 31.34 5.92
CA PRO A 390 9.79 31.08 6.35
C PRO A 390 10.62 30.57 5.15
N PRO A 391 11.94 30.81 5.11
CA PRO A 391 12.76 30.45 3.96
C PRO A 391 12.72 28.94 3.75
N THR A 392 12.16 28.55 2.61
CA THR A 392 12.35 27.25 1.98
C THR A 392 13.84 27.04 1.82
N LEU A 393 14.41 26.07 2.54
CA LEU A 393 15.69 25.50 2.16
C LEU A 393 15.45 24.72 0.86
N LEU A 394 15.56 25.43 -0.26
CA LEU A 394 15.76 24.86 -1.58
C LEU A 394 17.08 24.08 -1.56
N LEU A 395 16.98 22.77 -1.34
CA LEU A 395 17.93 21.82 -1.91
C LEU A 395 17.40 21.51 -3.30
N ASP A 396 17.85 22.29 -4.28
CA ASP A 396 17.74 21.96 -5.69
C ASP A 396 18.53 20.67 -5.96
N ALA A 397 17.88 19.52 -5.78
CA ALA A 397 18.33 18.28 -6.40
C ALA A 397 17.86 18.30 -7.86
N CYS A 398 18.63 19.01 -8.69
CA CYS A 398 18.55 18.91 -10.14
C CYS A 398 18.85 17.45 -10.52
N MET A 399 17.83 16.67 -10.87
CA MET A 399 18.03 15.38 -11.53
C MET A 399 18.76 15.63 -12.85
N PRO A 400 19.84 14.88 -13.18
CA PRO A 400 20.44 14.96 -14.50
C PRO A 400 19.47 14.40 -15.54
N THR A 401 18.81 15.29 -16.28
CA THR A 401 18.18 14.98 -17.56
C THR A 401 19.28 14.90 -18.63
N GLN A 402 19.91 13.74 -18.77
CA GLN A 402 20.65 13.39 -19.98
C GLN A 402 20.71 11.88 -20.15
N CYS A 403 20.60 11.46 -21.42
CA CYS A 403 20.62 10.09 -21.93
C CYS A 403 19.27 9.35 -21.91
N TYR A 404 18.28 9.92 -22.61
CA TYR A 404 17.16 9.17 -23.19
C TYR A 404 17.34 9.05 -24.71
N GLU A 405 18.50 8.55 -25.16
CA GLU A 405 18.71 8.13 -26.54
C GLU A 405 19.67 6.94 -26.52
N HIS A 406 19.12 5.73 -26.48
CA HIS A 406 19.62 4.48 -27.09
C HIS A 406 18.99 3.27 -26.37
N CYS A 407 17.73 3.00 -26.73
CA CYS A 407 17.18 1.65 -26.74
C CYS A 407 15.92 1.70 -27.60
N LYS A 408 16.12 1.53 -28.91
CA LYS A 408 15.09 1.11 -29.85
C LYS A 408 15.19 -0.39 -30.01
#